data_AF-A0A6N7VLL6-F1
#
_entry.id   AF-A0A6N7VLL6-F1
#
_cell.length_a   1.000
_cell.length_b   1.000
_cell.length_c   1.000
_cell.angle_alpha   90.00
_cell.angle_beta   90.00
_cell.angle_gamma   90.00
#
_symmetry.space_group_name_H-M   'P 1'
#
loop_
_entity.id
_entity.type
_entity.pdbx_description
1 polymer ?
#
loop_
_entity_poly.entity_id
_entity_poly.type
_entity_poly.pdbx_seq_one_letter_code
_entity_poly.pdbx_strand_id
1 'polypeptide(L)'
;MITVKNTLADVVRDYPQTIPFFNELHLDYCCGGGIPLEEAVKNTDLDAEKVVADLNEFIAAHSAKTGSQQESLERFKNLSIPDMLQDLEATHHVDERKYMAEIETDLNKILLVHFVHHGELLTRLHHLYGTLKTELEEHFAREERLVFPLMRSYPQPNLEVLTLIQNLEKDHSAAGDIIKEIESLTDHFTAPADACATFKRTYQLLEEFINDVFVHIFKENSIVFPEYAEKAPSQEELDRQVEVTLEQEAGSNSNTCGYCESENGEEKSPVLFECGNCGALYCNDCGETGCPSCGASFSHAHPLEYSGSSWNPNQD
;
A
#
# COMPACT_ATOMS: atom_id res chain seq x y z
N MET A 1 1.77 -31.28 -5.67
CA MET A 1 3.10 -31.44 -5.05
C MET A 1 3.88 -30.21 -5.41
N ILE A 2 4.28 -29.44 -4.42
CA ILE A 2 5.01 -28.18 -4.61
C ILE A 2 6.44 -28.51 -5.07
N THR A 3 7.00 -27.67 -5.93
CA THR A 3 8.37 -27.75 -6.42
C THR A 3 9.08 -26.42 -6.22
N VAL A 4 10.40 -26.39 -6.36
CA VAL A 4 11.20 -25.16 -6.26
C VAL A 4 10.82 -24.07 -7.27
N LYS A 5 10.07 -24.43 -8.33
CA LYS A 5 9.61 -23.53 -9.39
C LYS A 5 8.28 -22.83 -9.09
N ASN A 6 7.55 -23.30 -8.08
CA ASN A 6 6.34 -22.62 -7.66
C ASN A 6 6.71 -21.30 -6.99
N THR A 7 5.93 -20.25 -7.25
CA THR A 7 6.11 -18.97 -6.56
C THR A 7 5.57 -19.07 -5.13
N LEU A 8 6.10 -18.27 -4.21
CA LEU A 8 5.63 -18.28 -2.82
C LEU A 8 4.15 -17.87 -2.73
N ALA A 9 3.75 -16.87 -3.53
CA ALA A 9 2.37 -16.41 -3.60
C ALA A 9 1.42 -17.50 -4.11
N ASP A 10 1.81 -18.26 -5.14
CA ASP A 10 1.00 -19.38 -5.64
C ASP A 10 0.83 -20.47 -4.57
N VAL A 11 1.89 -20.78 -3.82
CA VAL A 11 1.81 -21.76 -2.73
C VAL A 11 0.83 -21.30 -1.67
N VAL A 12 0.91 -20.04 -1.20
CA VAL A 12 -0.02 -19.54 -0.17
C VAL A 12 -1.45 -19.44 -0.71
N ARG A 13 -1.60 -19.08 -1.98
CA ARG A 13 -2.91 -19.03 -2.65
C ARG A 13 -3.52 -20.43 -2.76
N ASP A 14 -2.75 -21.47 -3.00
CA ASP A 14 -3.31 -22.83 -3.12
C ASP A 14 -3.36 -23.57 -1.77
N TYR A 15 -2.50 -23.20 -0.83
CA TYR A 15 -2.31 -23.83 0.48
C TYR A 15 -2.18 -22.78 1.60
N PRO A 16 -3.25 -22.05 1.96
CA PRO A 16 -3.19 -20.97 2.97
C PRO A 16 -2.57 -21.34 4.31
N GLN A 17 -2.67 -22.61 4.70
CA GLN A 17 -2.09 -23.12 5.94
C GLN A 17 -0.56 -23.02 5.98
N THR A 18 0.12 -22.74 4.86
CA THR A 18 1.58 -22.58 4.80
C THR A 18 2.05 -21.18 5.22
N ILE A 19 1.15 -20.22 5.50
CA ILE A 19 1.53 -18.88 5.99
C ILE A 19 2.48 -18.97 7.20
N PRO A 20 2.13 -19.69 8.30
CA PRO A 20 3.04 -19.79 9.45
C PRO A 20 4.39 -20.43 9.10
N PHE A 21 4.42 -21.33 8.12
CA PHE A 21 5.67 -21.96 7.65
C PHE A 21 6.58 -20.93 6.96
N PHE A 22 6.03 -20.05 6.11
CA PHE A 22 6.83 -19.00 5.49
C PHE A 22 7.24 -17.90 6.46
N ASN A 23 6.39 -17.57 7.44
CA ASN A 23 6.72 -16.61 8.50
C ASN A 23 7.89 -17.10 9.36
N GLU A 24 7.90 -18.39 9.73
CA GLU A 24 9.01 -19.01 10.49
C GLU A 24 10.34 -19.00 9.71
N LEU A 25 10.28 -19.03 8.38
CA LEU A 25 11.46 -18.96 7.51
C LEU A 25 11.80 -17.54 7.05
N HIS A 26 11.01 -16.54 7.46
CA HIS A 26 11.14 -15.14 7.05
C HIS A 26 11.14 -14.98 5.51
N LEU A 27 10.28 -15.74 4.83
CA LEU A 27 10.14 -15.72 3.37
C LEU A 27 8.98 -14.82 2.96
N ASP A 28 9.28 -13.84 2.09
CA ASP A 28 8.36 -12.82 1.60
C ASP A 28 7.40 -13.38 0.54
N TYR A 29 6.24 -13.85 0.98
CA TYR A 29 5.19 -14.40 0.11
C TYR A 29 4.15 -13.35 -0.32
N CYS A 30 4.20 -12.12 0.19
CA CYS A 30 3.18 -11.09 -0.02
C CYS A 30 3.62 -10.01 -1.01
N CYS A 31 4.79 -9.39 -0.82
CA CYS A 31 5.31 -8.31 -1.69
C CYS A 31 6.24 -8.91 -2.75
N GLY A 32 7.17 -9.75 -2.31
CA GLY A 32 8.13 -10.48 -3.16
C GLY A 32 7.63 -11.83 -3.64
N GLY A 33 6.39 -12.20 -3.32
CA GLY A 33 5.89 -13.57 -3.48
C GLY A 33 5.79 -14.10 -4.91
N GLY A 34 5.90 -13.22 -5.91
CA GLY A 34 5.85 -13.57 -7.34
C GLY A 34 7.09 -14.28 -7.88
N ILE A 35 8.15 -14.46 -7.07
CA ILE A 35 9.36 -15.19 -7.48
C ILE A 35 9.30 -16.67 -7.10
N PRO A 36 9.95 -17.56 -7.86
CA PRO A 36 10.08 -18.98 -7.50
C PRO A 36 10.75 -19.20 -6.14
N LEU A 37 10.39 -20.28 -5.45
CA LEU A 37 10.98 -20.65 -4.17
C LEU A 37 12.52 -20.77 -4.23
N GLU A 38 13.09 -21.35 -5.30
CA GLU A 38 14.55 -21.40 -5.49
C GLU A 38 15.23 -20.03 -5.54
N GLU A 39 14.51 -19.02 -6.02
CA GLU A 39 15.01 -17.65 -6.08
C GLU A 39 14.86 -16.94 -4.73
N ALA A 40 13.72 -17.14 -4.06
CA ALA A 40 13.45 -16.57 -2.74
C ALA A 40 14.46 -16.98 -1.67
N VAL A 41 14.97 -18.22 -1.74
CA VAL A 41 15.94 -18.74 -0.75
C VAL A 41 17.40 -18.53 -1.15
N LYS A 42 17.68 -18.02 -2.36
CA LYS A 42 19.04 -17.99 -2.93
C LYS A 42 20.05 -17.18 -2.10
N ASN A 43 19.58 -16.15 -1.41
CA ASN A 43 20.40 -15.25 -0.59
C ASN A 43 20.26 -15.52 0.91
N THR A 44 19.69 -16.66 1.29
CA THR A 44 19.55 -17.10 2.68
C THR A 44 20.40 -18.35 2.92
N ASP A 45 20.47 -18.81 4.16
CA ASP A 45 21.15 -20.06 4.53
C ASP A 45 20.27 -21.31 4.28
N LEU A 46 19.13 -21.16 3.61
CA LEU A 46 18.16 -22.22 3.37
C LEU A 46 18.49 -23.02 2.10
N ASP A 47 18.32 -24.35 2.17
CA ASP A 47 18.41 -25.23 1.01
C ASP A 47 17.03 -25.37 0.34
N ALA A 48 16.93 -24.96 -0.93
CA ALA A 48 15.66 -24.92 -1.66
C ALA A 48 14.94 -26.27 -1.73
N GLU A 49 15.68 -27.35 -1.96
CA GLU A 49 15.09 -28.69 -2.08
C GLU A 49 14.63 -29.20 -0.71
N LYS A 50 15.39 -28.90 0.34
CA LYS A 50 14.99 -29.21 1.71
C LYS A 50 13.74 -28.42 2.11
N VAL A 51 13.68 -27.11 1.84
CA VAL A 51 12.49 -26.29 2.14
C VAL A 51 11.27 -26.85 1.43
N VAL A 52 11.39 -27.25 0.15
CA VAL A 52 10.28 -27.88 -0.58
C VAL A 52 9.85 -29.22 0.02
N ALA A 53 10.80 -30.04 0.46
CA ALA A 53 10.49 -31.30 1.12
C ALA A 53 9.73 -31.06 2.43
N ASP A 54 10.25 -30.18 3.29
CA ASP A 54 9.66 -29.80 4.57
C ASP A 54 8.26 -29.18 4.37
N LEU A 55 8.09 -28.33 3.35
CA LEU A 55 6.82 -27.70 2.97
C LEU A 55 5.78 -28.73 2.51
N ASN A 56 6.15 -29.69 1.66
CA ASN A 56 5.21 -30.74 1.22
C ASN A 56 4.80 -31.64 2.40
N GLU A 57 5.71 -31.95 3.32
CA GLU A 57 5.39 -32.69 4.56
C GLU A 57 4.45 -31.87 5.46
N PHE A 58 4.74 -30.57 5.63
CA PHE A 58 3.90 -29.64 6.37
C PHE A 58 2.47 -29.61 5.82
N ILE A 59 2.31 -29.48 4.49
CA ILE A 59 1.00 -29.49 3.82
C ILE A 59 0.26 -30.82 4.09
N ALA A 60 0.96 -31.96 3.96
CA ALA A 60 0.35 -33.28 4.20
C ALA A 60 -0.08 -33.48 5.65
N ALA A 61 0.66 -32.93 6.62
CA ALA A 61 0.32 -32.98 8.04
C ALA A 61 -0.85 -32.05 8.42
N HIS A 62 -1.03 -30.96 7.67
CA HIS A 62 -2.01 -29.91 7.98
C HIS A 62 -3.25 -29.92 7.07
N SER A 63 -3.33 -30.82 6.09
CA SER A 63 -4.47 -30.94 5.17
C SER A 63 -5.81 -31.32 5.84
N ALA A 64 -5.79 -31.75 7.11
CA ALA A 64 -6.96 -32.17 7.87
C ALA A 64 -7.32 -31.25 9.06
N LYS A 65 -6.51 -30.22 9.35
CA LYS A 65 -6.80 -29.24 10.41
C LYS A 65 -7.24 -27.95 9.77
N THR A 66 -8.53 -27.66 9.83
CA THR A 66 -9.00 -26.31 9.54
C THR A 66 -8.54 -25.39 10.67
N GLY A 67 -7.46 -24.66 10.43
CA GLY A 67 -7.07 -23.53 11.26
C GLY A 67 -7.92 -22.31 10.94
N SER A 68 -8.10 -21.39 11.89
CA SER A 68 -8.89 -20.16 11.71
C SER A 68 -8.40 -19.31 10.54
N GLN A 69 -7.08 -19.23 10.32
CA GLN A 69 -6.51 -18.49 9.17
C GLN A 69 -6.82 -19.14 7.83
N GLN A 70 -6.71 -20.48 7.71
CA GLN A 70 -7.04 -21.19 6.48
C GLN A 70 -8.53 -21.02 6.13
N GLU A 71 -9.43 -21.21 7.11
CA GLU A 71 -10.87 -20.99 6.90
C GLU A 71 -11.16 -19.52 6.53
N SER A 72 -10.41 -18.57 7.12
CA SER A 72 -10.53 -17.15 6.81
C SER A 72 -10.14 -16.83 5.37
N LEU A 73 -9.00 -17.34 4.90
CA LEU A 73 -8.52 -17.06 3.54
C LEU A 73 -9.36 -17.78 2.48
N GLU A 74 -9.81 -19.01 2.75
CA GLU A 74 -10.76 -19.71 1.87
C GLU A 74 -12.12 -19.01 1.80
N ARG A 75 -12.63 -18.49 2.93
CA ARG A 75 -13.84 -17.66 2.90
C ARG A 75 -13.61 -16.40 2.07
N PHE A 76 -12.47 -15.74 2.24
CA PHE A 76 -12.12 -14.50 1.56
C PHE A 76 -12.11 -14.66 0.03
N LYS A 77 -11.48 -15.72 -0.50
CA LYS A 77 -11.44 -16.03 -1.95
C LYS A 77 -12.82 -16.24 -2.59
N ASN A 78 -13.84 -16.56 -1.78
CA ASN A 78 -15.20 -16.79 -2.26
C ASN A 78 -16.09 -15.54 -2.20
N LEU A 79 -15.56 -14.40 -1.72
CA LEU A 79 -16.26 -13.14 -1.67
C LEU A 79 -16.33 -12.46 -3.05
N SER A 80 -17.27 -11.55 -3.22
CA SER A 80 -17.21 -10.61 -4.34
C SER A 80 -16.14 -9.54 -4.06
N ILE A 81 -15.57 -8.90 -5.08
CA ILE A 81 -14.58 -7.82 -4.87
C ILE A 81 -15.09 -6.74 -3.89
N PRO A 82 -16.31 -6.20 -4.01
CA PRO A 82 -16.83 -5.26 -3.00
C PRO A 82 -16.83 -5.81 -1.57
N ASP A 83 -17.13 -7.10 -1.40
CA ASP A 83 -17.12 -7.76 -0.09
C ASP A 83 -15.69 -8.05 0.40
N MET A 84 -14.74 -8.35 -0.50
CA MET A 84 -13.31 -8.48 -0.17
C MET A 84 -12.76 -7.16 0.37
N LEU A 85 -13.04 -6.05 -0.32
CA LEU A 85 -12.65 -4.70 0.13
C LEU A 85 -13.26 -4.37 1.48
N GLN A 86 -14.53 -4.73 1.70
CA GLN A 86 -15.18 -4.54 2.99
C GLN A 86 -14.58 -5.41 4.10
N ASP A 87 -14.16 -6.66 3.80
CA ASP A 87 -13.49 -7.55 4.76
C ASP A 87 -12.11 -6.99 5.15
N LEU A 88 -11.31 -6.51 4.19
CA LEU A 88 -10.02 -5.85 4.43
C LEU A 88 -10.17 -4.64 5.38
N GLU A 89 -11.09 -3.73 5.05
CA GLU A 89 -11.38 -2.55 5.87
C GLU A 89 -11.90 -2.91 7.28
N ALA A 90 -12.74 -3.95 7.40
CA ALA A 90 -13.39 -4.32 8.65
C ALA A 90 -12.55 -5.22 9.57
N THR A 91 -11.48 -5.82 9.04
CA THR A 91 -10.58 -6.72 9.77
C THR A 91 -9.21 -6.07 9.90
N HIS A 92 -8.36 -6.21 8.88
CA HIS A 92 -6.97 -5.77 8.87
C HIS A 92 -6.83 -4.28 9.22
N HIS A 93 -7.47 -3.37 8.47
CA HIS A 93 -7.30 -1.93 8.69
C HIS A 93 -7.77 -1.46 10.08
N VAL A 94 -8.77 -2.13 10.66
CA VAL A 94 -9.30 -1.81 12.00
C VAL A 94 -8.39 -2.39 13.08
N ASP A 95 -7.89 -3.60 12.90
CA ASP A 95 -7.05 -4.29 13.88
C ASP A 95 -5.62 -3.75 13.87
N GLU A 96 -5.04 -3.50 12.70
CA GLU A 96 -3.73 -2.85 12.53
C GLU A 96 -3.68 -1.47 13.18
N ARG A 97 -4.73 -0.66 13.08
CA ARG A 97 -4.81 0.62 13.81
C ARG A 97 -4.82 0.44 15.33
N LYS A 98 -5.42 -0.63 15.86
CA LYS A 98 -5.39 -0.93 17.30
C LYS A 98 -3.98 -1.38 17.71
N TYR A 99 -3.37 -2.29 16.95
CA TYR A 99 -1.99 -2.70 17.17
C TYR A 99 -1.05 -1.50 17.18
N MET A 100 -1.16 -0.60 16.19
CA MET A 100 -0.30 0.58 16.12
C MET A 100 -0.44 1.48 17.36
N ALA A 101 -1.66 1.67 17.88
CA ALA A 101 -1.88 2.46 19.09
C ALA A 101 -1.26 1.79 20.35
N GLU A 102 -1.39 0.47 20.47
CA GLU A 102 -0.82 -0.29 21.59
C GLU A 102 0.71 -0.35 21.53
N ILE A 103 1.27 -0.62 20.35
CA ILE A 103 2.72 -0.69 20.12
C ILE A 103 3.35 0.66 20.38
N GLU A 104 2.78 1.77 19.90
CA GLU A 104 3.31 3.11 20.13
C GLU A 104 3.44 3.44 21.63
N THR A 105 2.39 3.10 22.40
CA THR A 105 2.36 3.29 23.85
C THR A 105 3.47 2.51 24.54
N ASP A 106 3.61 1.24 24.17
CA ASP A 106 4.57 0.32 24.76
C ASP A 106 6.01 0.63 24.36
N LEU A 107 6.25 0.94 23.09
CA LEU A 107 7.56 1.23 22.53
C LEU A 107 8.19 2.46 23.19
N ASN A 108 7.41 3.53 23.37
CA ASN A 108 7.86 4.71 24.10
C ASN A 108 8.18 4.39 25.57
N LYS A 109 7.35 3.56 26.22
CA LYS A 109 7.59 3.16 27.62
C LYS A 109 8.88 2.36 27.77
N ILE A 110 9.15 1.40 26.91
CA ILE A 110 10.38 0.59 27.00
C ILE A 110 11.61 1.41 26.63
N LEU A 111 11.49 2.35 25.68
CA LEU A 111 12.57 3.29 25.36
C LEU A 111 12.99 4.08 26.60
N LEU A 112 12.04 4.66 27.33
CA LEU A 112 12.34 5.45 28.54
C LEU A 112 12.94 4.61 29.67
N VAL A 113 12.39 3.42 29.93
CA VAL A 113 12.83 2.57 31.05
C VAL A 113 14.18 1.90 30.78
N HIS A 114 14.42 1.47 29.54
CA HIS A 114 15.60 0.69 29.17
C HIS A 114 16.67 1.50 28.43
N PHE A 115 16.52 2.83 28.29
CA PHE A 115 17.42 3.69 27.51
C PHE A 115 18.90 3.49 27.82
N VAL A 116 19.27 3.36 29.10
CA VAL A 116 20.67 3.24 29.53
C VAL A 116 21.33 1.97 29.01
N HIS A 117 20.58 0.87 28.86
CA HIS A 117 21.11 -0.43 28.46
C HIS A 117 20.81 -0.78 27.00
N HIS A 118 19.70 -0.28 26.45
CA HIS A 118 19.18 -0.64 25.12
C HIS A 118 18.85 0.58 24.25
N GLY A 119 19.32 1.78 24.61
CA GLY A 119 18.91 3.04 23.98
C GLY A 119 19.19 3.13 22.48
N GLU A 120 20.34 2.61 22.01
CA GLU A 120 20.69 2.59 20.59
C GLU A 120 19.68 1.75 19.78
N LEU A 121 19.45 0.50 20.20
CA LEU A 121 18.48 -0.40 19.59
C LEU A 121 17.08 0.20 19.62
N LEU A 122 16.62 0.66 20.80
CA LEU A 122 15.25 1.14 20.96
C LEU A 122 14.99 2.46 20.22
N THR A 123 16.00 3.31 20.07
CA THR A 123 15.89 4.54 19.28
C THR A 123 15.75 4.22 17.80
N ARG A 124 16.55 3.27 17.27
CA ARG A 124 16.43 2.81 15.88
C ARG A 124 15.07 2.13 15.63
N LEU A 125 14.64 1.27 16.54
CA LEU A 125 13.34 0.61 16.46
C LEU A 125 12.19 1.63 16.46
N HIS A 126 12.26 2.64 17.33
CA HIS A 126 11.26 3.71 17.38
C HIS A 126 11.22 4.55 16.10
N HIS A 127 12.37 4.77 15.45
CA HIS A 127 12.42 5.45 14.16
C HIS A 127 11.78 4.62 13.05
N LEU A 128 12.20 3.37 12.88
CA LEU A 128 11.67 2.44 11.87
C LEU A 128 10.16 2.24 12.03
N TYR A 129 9.71 1.99 13.27
CA TYR A 129 8.29 1.85 13.57
C TYR A 129 7.49 3.13 13.25
N GLY A 130 8.03 4.30 13.59
CA GLY A 130 7.38 5.58 13.28
C GLY A 130 7.22 5.81 11.78
N THR A 131 8.23 5.44 10.99
CA THR A 131 8.16 5.47 9.52
C THR A 131 7.10 4.49 9.02
N LEU A 132 7.16 3.21 9.42
CA LEU A 132 6.19 2.19 9.01
C LEU A 132 4.75 2.60 9.32
N LYS A 133 4.50 3.11 10.53
CA LYS A 133 3.18 3.61 10.94
C LYS A 133 2.70 4.73 10.01
N THR A 134 3.58 5.68 9.67
CA THR A 134 3.24 6.80 8.80
C THR A 134 2.85 6.32 7.40
N GLU A 135 3.65 5.42 6.83
CA GLU A 135 3.40 4.83 5.51
C GLU A 135 2.07 4.07 5.49
N LEU A 136 1.80 3.22 6.49
CA LEU A 136 0.56 2.46 6.59
C LEU A 136 -0.68 3.36 6.81
N GLU A 137 -0.58 4.40 7.65
CA GLU A 137 -1.69 5.33 7.86
C GLU A 137 -2.06 6.11 6.58
N GLU A 138 -1.05 6.55 5.80
CA GLU A 138 -1.27 7.18 4.50
C GLU A 138 -1.87 6.18 3.50
N HIS A 139 -1.32 4.97 3.46
CA HIS A 139 -1.75 3.89 2.59
C HIS A 139 -3.23 3.55 2.82
N PHE A 140 -3.64 3.24 4.05
CA PHE A 140 -5.05 2.94 4.36
C PHE A 140 -5.98 4.10 4.00
N ALA A 141 -5.53 5.35 4.18
CA ALA A 141 -6.34 6.51 3.79
C ALA A 141 -6.54 6.57 2.28
N ARG A 142 -5.50 6.26 1.49
CA ARG A 142 -5.57 6.20 0.02
C ARG A 142 -6.51 5.09 -0.45
N GLU A 143 -6.44 3.92 0.18
CA GLU A 143 -7.34 2.81 -0.13
C GLU A 143 -8.79 3.14 0.21
N GLU A 144 -9.07 3.47 1.47
CA GLU A 144 -10.42 3.66 1.98
C GLU A 144 -11.13 4.87 1.37
N ARG A 145 -10.37 5.93 1.01
CA ARG A 145 -10.95 7.20 0.54
C ARG A 145 -10.89 7.40 -0.96
N LEU A 146 -10.04 6.66 -1.67
CA LEU A 146 -9.87 6.82 -3.12
C LEU A 146 -9.98 5.48 -3.85
N VAL A 147 -9.04 4.56 -3.64
CA VAL A 147 -8.90 3.39 -4.51
C VAL A 147 -10.05 2.40 -4.36
N PHE A 148 -10.42 2.00 -3.14
CA PHE A 148 -11.53 1.06 -2.91
C PHE A 148 -12.89 1.64 -3.35
N PRO A 149 -13.23 2.91 -3.06
CA PRO A 149 -14.42 3.56 -3.65
C PRO A 149 -14.45 3.54 -5.18
N LEU A 150 -13.30 3.76 -5.84
CA LEU A 150 -13.20 3.68 -7.31
C LEU A 150 -13.41 2.25 -7.79
N MET A 151 -12.77 1.25 -7.16
CA MET A 151 -12.95 -0.17 -7.51
C MET A 151 -14.42 -0.61 -7.40
N ARG A 152 -15.14 -0.12 -6.39
CA ARG A 152 -16.59 -0.38 -6.22
C ARG A 152 -17.43 0.31 -7.31
N SER A 153 -17.05 1.52 -7.70
CA SER A 153 -17.78 2.35 -8.67
C SER A 153 -17.53 1.93 -10.12
N TYR A 154 -16.36 1.34 -10.39
CA TYR A 154 -15.93 0.89 -11.71
C TYR A 154 -15.62 -0.63 -11.67
N PRO A 155 -16.63 -1.53 -11.74
CA PRO A 155 -16.41 -2.99 -11.70
C PRO A 155 -15.61 -3.54 -12.89
N GLN A 156 -15.43 -2.74 -13.94
CA GLN A 156 -14.49 -2.95 -15.02
C GLN A 156 -13.43 -1.85 -14.88
N PRO A 157 -12.18 -2.17 -14.48
CA PRO A 157 -11.16 -1.16 -14.33
C PRO A 157 -10.87 -0.43 -15.64
N ASN A 158 -10.58 0.86 -15.52
CA ASN A 158 -9.88 1.63 -16.54
C ASN A 158 -8.39 1.74 -16.17
N LEU A 159 -7.59 2.34 -17.05
CA LEU A 159 -6.14 2.48 -16.84
C LEU A 159 -5.78 3.29 -15.58
N GLU A 160 -6.60 4.28 -15.22
CA GLU A 160 -6.39 5.12 -14.04
C GLU A 160 -6.46 4.30 -12.75
N VAL A 161 -7.51 3.49 -12.57
CA VAL A 161 -7.65 2.65 -11.37
C VAL A 161 -6.54 1.59 -11.31
N LEU A 162 -6.17 0.99 -12.44
CA LEU A 162 -5.04 0.04 -12.49
C LEU A 162 -3.71 0.70 -12.09
N THR A 163 -3.49 1.95 -12.49
CA THR A 163 -2.29 2.71 -12.11
C THR A 163 -2.27 3.01 -10.61
N LEU A 164 -3.43 3.31 -10.02
CA LEU A 164 -3.55 3.51 -8.56
C LEU A 164 -3.22 2.22 -7.79
N ILE A 165 -3.73 1.07 -8.25
CA ILE A 165 -3.42 -0.25 -7.67
C ILE A 165 -1.92 -0.54 -7.74
N GLN A 166 -1.28 -0.29 -8.89
CA GLN A 166 0.17 -0.46 -9.02
C GLN A 166 0.98 0.44 -8.08
N ASN A 167 0.44 1.59 -7.67
CA ASN A 167 1.09 2.43 -6.68
C ASN A 167 0.90 1.88 -5.26
N LEU A 168 -0.25 1.29 -4.93
CA LEU A 168 -0.46 0.56 -3.67
C LEU A 168 0.54 -0.61 -3.54
N GLU A 169 0.76 -1.38 -4.61
CA GLU A 169 1.76 -2.47 -4.63
C GLU A 169 3.20 -1.98 -4.37
N LYS A 170 3.53 -0.75 -4.79
CA LYS A 170 4.82 -0.13 -4.48
C LYS A 170 4.90 0.28 -3.01
N ASP A 171 3.82 0.84 -2.46
CA ASP A 171 3.74 1.15 -1.03
C ASP A 171 3.94 -0.14 -0.19
N HIS A 172 3.32 -1.26 -0.59
CA HIS A 172 3.49 -2.56 0.05
C HIS A 172 4.95 -3.02 0.06
N SER A 173 5.65 -2.83 -1.05
CA SER A 173 7.06 -3.17 -1.17
C SER A 173 7.91 -2.32 -0.20
N ALA A 174 7.65 -1.02 -0.13
CA ALA A 174 8.34 -0.11 0.79
C ALA A 174 8.07 -0.45 2.27
N ALA A 175 6.82 -0.75 2.62
CA ALA A 175 6.47 -1.20 3.97
C ALA A 175 7.17 -2.53 4.33
N GLY A 176 7.21 -3.48 3.39
CA GLY A 176 7.91 -4.75 3.55
C GLY A 176 9.41 -4.59 3.81
N ASP A 177 10.07 -3.62 3.16
CA ASP A 177 11.48 -3.33 3.39
C ASP A 177 11.74 -2.78 4.80
N ILE A 178 10.87 -1.89 5.29
CA ILE A 178 10.96 -1.37 6.67
C ILE A 178 10.74 -2.50 7.69
N ILE A 179 9.79 -3.40 7.42
CA ILE A 179 9.50 -4.56 8.28
C ILE A 179 10.72 -5.48 8.37
N LYS A 180 11.39 -5.78 7.25
CA LYS A 180 12.63 -6.58 7.24
C LYS A 180 13.73 -5.95 8.10
N GLU A 181 13.86 -4.62 8.07
CA GLU A 181 14.80 -3.91 8.95
C GLU A 181 14.42 -4.03 10.43
N ILE A 182 13.13 -3.97 10.77
CA ILE A 182 12.63 -4.15 12.14
C ILE A 182 12.90 -5.58 12.64
N GLU A 183 12.58 -6.60 11.85
CA GLU A 183 12.85 -8.00 12.19
C GLU A 183 14.34 -8.24 12.43
N SER A 184 15.20 -7.76 11.52
CA SER A 184 16.65 -7.87 11.66
C SER A 184 17.19 -7.15 12.90
N LEU A 185 16.72 -5.93 13.18
CA LEU A 185 17.15 -5.14 14.34
C LEU A 185 16.77 -5.81 15.67
N THR A 186 15.64 -6.52 15.69
CA THR A 186 15.08 -7.13 16.90
C THR A 186 15.46 -8.60 17.08
N ASP A 187 16.33 -9.13 16.22
CA ASP A 187 16.66 -10.57 16.17
C ASP A 187 15.39 -11.42 16.12
N HIS A 188 14.51 -11.08 15.16
CA HIS A 188 13.18 -11.68 14.98
C HIS A 188 12.36 -11.65 16.27
N PHE A 189 12.25 -10.45 16.87
CA PHE A 189 11.51 -10.23 18.12
C PHE A 189 12.01 -11.08 19.30
N THR A 190 13.30 -11.41 19.32
CA THR A 190 13.92 -12.08 20.47
C THR A 190 14.30 -11.06 21.54
N ALA A 191 13.52 -11.02 22.63
CA ALA A 191 13.75 -10.09 23.71
C ALA A 191 15.07 -10.40 24.49
N PRO A 192 15.85 -9.38 24.90
CA PRO A 192 17.08 -9.58 25.65
C PRO A 192 16.84 -10.18 27.04
N ALA A 193 17.87 -10.75 27.65
CA ALA A 193 17.76 -11.46 28.93
C ALA A 193 17.24 -10.59 30.10
N ASP A 194 17.51 -9.29 30.06
CA ASP A 194 17.06 -8.29 31.03
C ASP A 194 15.75 -7.58 30.64
N ALA A 195 15.08 -8.04 29.58
CA ALA A 195 13.80 -7.51 29.12
C ALA A 195 12.72 -7.65 30.20
N CYS A 196 12.06 -6.54 30.53
CA CYS A 196 10.89 -6.55 31.40
C CYS A 196 9.65 -7.12 30.68
N ALA A 197 8.56 -7.33 31.43
CA ALA A 197 7.32 -7.85 30.87
C ALA A 197 6.72 -6.96 29.76
N THR A 198 6.83 -5.62 29.88
CA THR A 198 6.37 -4.70 28.82
C THR A 198 7.19 -4.90 27.56
N PHE A 199 8.52 -4.99 27.65
CA PHE A 199 9.38 -5.22 26.49
C PHE A 199 9.00 -6.49 25.73
N LYS A 200 8.81 -7.60 26.45
CA LYS A 200 8.39 -8.87 25.84
C LYS A 200 7.03 -8.75 25.16
N ARG A 201 6.08 -8.07 25.80
CA ARG A 201 4.77 -7.77 25.18
C ARG A 201 4.91 -6.89 23.94
N THR A 202 5.76 -5.87 23.95
CA THR A 202 5.98 -4.99 22.79
C THR A 202 6.46 -5.79 21.58
N TYR A 203 7.40 -6.72 21.80
CA TYR A 203 7.92 -7.58 20.75
C TYR A 203 6.87 -8.57 20.24
N GLN A 204 6.09 -9.17 21.14
CA GLN A 204 4.95 -10.02 20.75
C GLN A 204 3.91 -9.25 19.91
N LEU A 205 3.55 -8.02 20.32
CA LEU A 205 2.60 -7.20 19.57
C LEU A 205 3.14 -6.78 18.21
N LEU A 206 4.43 -6.45 18.11
CA LEU A 206 5.08 -6.15 16.84
C LEU A 206 5.01 -7.35 15.89
N GLU A 207 5.30 -8.56 16.40
CA GLU A 207 5.21 -9.79 15.63
C GLU A 207 3.77 -10.09 15.18
N GLU A 208 2.79 -9.98 16.08
CA GLU A 208 1.36 -10.15 15.75
C GLU A 208 0.88 -9.15 14.70
N PHE A 209 1.28 -7.88 14.83
CA PHE A 209 0.98 -6.81 13.88
C PHE A 209 1.58 -7.07 12.50
N ILE A 210 2.88 -7.39 12.43
CA ILE A 210 3.58 -7.65 11.17
C ILE A 210 3.02 -8.89 10.47
N ASN A 211 2.68 -9.94 11.21
CA ASN A 211 2.02 -11.10 10.66
C ASN A 211 0.64 -10.75 10.06
N ASP A 212 -0.13 -9.86 10.69
CA ASP A 212 -1.40 -9.41 10.13
C ASP A 212 -1.20 -8.59 8.85
N VAL A 213 -0.23 -7.67 8.84
CA VAL A 213 0.15 -6.86 7.66
C VAL A 213 0.57 -7.76 6.48
N PHE A 214 1.32 -8.84 6.72
CA PHE A 214 1.67 -9.76 5.63
C PHE A 214 0.46 -10.50 5.06
N VAL A 215 -0.49 -10.91 5.91
CA VAL A 215 -1.73 -11.57 5.44
C VAL A 215 -2.63 -10.57 4.71
N HIS A 216 -2.72 -9.35 5.20
CA HIS A 216 -3.42 -8.23 4.58
C HIS A 216 -2.87 -7.99 3.17
N ILE A 217 -1.59 -7.65 3.04
CA ILE A 217 -0.95 -7.37 1.74
C ILE A 217 -1.06 -8.57 0.80
N PHE A 218 -0.95 -9.80 1.32
CA PHE A 218 -1.14 -10.99 0.49
C PHE A 218 -2.55 -11.06 -0.11
N LYS A 219 -3.59 -10.83 0.70
CA LYS A 219 -4.98 -10.81 0.20
C LYS A 219 -5.15 -9.81 -0.92
N GLU A 220 -4.48 -8.67 -0.85
CA GLU A 220 -4.57 -7.63 -1.87
C GLU A 220 -3.78 -8.00 -3.12
N ASN A 221 -2.46 -8.16 -2.99
CA ASN A 221 -1.54 -8.41 -4.10
C ASN A 221 -1.83 -9.72 -4.83
N SER A 222 -2.28 -10.76 -4.11
CA SER A 222 -2.38 -12.11 -4.66
C SER A 222 -3.81 -12.59 -4.89
N ILE A 223 -4.83 -11.81 -4.48
CA ILE A 223 -6.24 -12.17 -4.66
C ILE A 223 -7.03 -10.97 -5.23
N VAL A 224 -7.26 -9.92 -4.44
CA VAL A 224 -8.21 -8.85 -4.81
C VAL A 224 -7.74 -8.08 -6.04
N PHE A 225 -6.48 -7.63 -6.07
CA PHE A 225 -5.96 -6.81 -7.16
C PHE A 225 -5.86 -7.59 -8.47
N PRO A 226 -5.34 -8.85 -8.50
CA PRO A 226 -5.40 -9.68 -9.70
C PRO A 226 -6.83 -9.94 -10.18
N GLU A 227 -7.75 -10.33 -9.30
CA GLU A 227 -9.15 -10.60 -9.68
C GLU A 227 -9.86 -9.36 -10.22
N TYR A 228 -9.52 -8.17 -9.71
CA TYR A 228 -10.02 -6.92 -10.23
C TYR A 228 -9.43 -6.60 -11.59
N ALA A 229 -8.11 -6.73 -11.75
CA ALA A 229 -7.41 -6.46 -13.01
C ALA A 229 -7.86 -7.39 -14.15
N GLU A 230 -8.19 -8.65 -13.86
CA GLU A 230 -8.76 -9.59 -14.84
C GLU A 230 -10.11 -9.14 -15.42
N LYS A 231 -10.82 -8.24 -14.73
CA LYS A 231 -12.05 -7.63 -15.23
C LYS A 231 -11.80 -6.46 -16.18
N ALA A 232 -10.54 -6.10 -16.47
CA ALA A 232 -10.23 -5.04 -17.41
C ALA A 232 -10.76 -5.39 -18.82
N PRO A 233 -11.23 -4.39 -19.59
CA PRO A 233 -11.48 -4.59 -21.01
C PRO A 233 -10.18 -4.95 -21.74
N SER A 234 -10.29 -5.41 -23.00
CA SER A 234 -9.11 -5.81 -23.77
C SER A 234 -8.06 -4.68 -23.84
N GLN A 235 -6.78 -5.03 -23.98
CA GLN A 235 -5.72 -4.03 -24.10
C GLN A 235 -5.99 -3.04 -25.25
N GLU A 236 -6.55 -3.51 -26.37
CA GLU A 236 -6.97 -2.64 -27.48
C GLU A 236 -8.11 -1.67 -27.12
N GLU A 237 -8.95 -2.00 -26.14
CA GLU A 237 -10.00 -1.09 -25.64
C GLU A 237 -9.45 -0.11 -24.60
N LEU A 238 -8.49 -0.54 -23.77
CA LEU A 238 -7.78 0.37 -22.87
C LEU A 238 -6.97 1.40 -23.66
N ASP A 239 -6.22 0.97 -24.67
CA ASP A 239 -5.41 1.85 -25.52
C ASP A 239 -6.31 2.85 -26.28
N ARG A 240 -7.48 2.41 -26.76
CA ARG A 240 -8.48 3.30 -27.36
C ARG A 240 -9.09 4.30 -26.37
N GLN A 241 -9.28 3.92 -25.11
CA GLN A 241 -9.71 4.87 -24.07
C GLN A 241 -8.64 5.93 -23.84
N VAL A 242 -7.36 5.57 -23.85
CA VAL A 242 -6.25 6.53 -23.75
C VAL A 242 -6.23 7.48 -24.94
N GLU A 243 -6.36 6.97 -26.17
CA GLU A 243 -6.45 7.83 -27.37
C GLU A 243 -7.65 8.78 -27.30
N VAL A 244 -8.83 8.29 -26.90
CA VAL A 244 -10.02 9.13 -26.75
C VAL A 244 -9.85 10.17 -25.65
N THR A 245 -9.24 9.82 -24.51
CA THR A 245 -8.95 10.79 -23.43
C THR A 245 -7.92 11.82 -23.88
N LEU A 246 -6.86 11.43 -24.58
CA LEU A 246 -5.86 12.35 -25.13
C LEU A 246 -6.45 13.26 -26.21
N GLU A 247 -7.36 12.75 -27.04
CA GLU A 247 -8.10 13.55 -28.03
C GLU A 247 -9.12 14.48 -27.36
N GLN A 248 -9.76 14.04 -26.27
CA GLN A 248 -10.65 14.86 -25.46
C GLN A 248 -9.89 15.92 -24.67
N GLU A 249 -8.70 15.64 -24.12
CA GLU A 249 -7.84 16.64 -23.48
C GLU A 249 -7.22 17.61 -24.50
N ALA A 250 -6.85 17.11 -25.69
CA ALA A 250 -6.43 17.95 -26.80
C ALA A 250 -7.57 18.83 -27.36
N GLY A 251 -8.82 18.34 -27.29
CA GLY A 251 -10.03 19.07 -27.69
C GLY A 251 -10.67 19.93 -26.58
N SER A 252 -10.42 19.59 -25.31
CA SER A 252 -10.86 20.29 -24.10
C SER A 252 -9.73 21.08 -23.47
N ASN A 253 -8.71 21.43 -24.26
CA ASN A 253 -7.62 22.32 -23.87
C ASN A 253 -8.14 23.76 -23.73
N SER A 254 -9.19 23.95 -22.95
CA SER A 254 -9.53 25.20 -22.30
C SER A 254 -8.58 25.36 -21.12
N ASN A 255 -7.27 25.43 -21.41
CA ASN A 255 -6.33 26.16 -20.55
C ASN A 255 -6.74 27.62 -20.39
N THR A 256 -7.80 28.05 -21.07
CA THR A 256 -8.41 29.35 -21.08
C THR A 256 -9.34 29.57 -19.90
N CYS A 257 -9.24 30.72 -19.23
CA CYS A 257 -10.15 31.06 -18.14
C CYS A 257 -11.61 31.19 -18.65
N GLY A 258 -12.56 30.57 -17.95
CA GLY A 258 -13.98 30.57 -18.31
C GLY A 258 -14.75 31.85 -17.94
N TYR A 259 -14.09 32.79 -17.26
CA TYR A 259 -14.70 34.01 -16.69
C TYR A 259 -14.33 35.29 -17.44
N CYS A 260 -13.30 35.23 -18.28
CA CYS A 260 -12.78 36.34 -19.04
C CYS A 260 -13.24 36.20 -20.49
N GLU A 261 -14.43 36.69 -20.81
CA GLU A 261 -14.87 36.84 -22.20
C GLU A 261 -14.17 38.08 -22.79
N SER A 262 -13.31 37.91 -23.79
CA SER A 262 -12.77 39.04 -24.53
C SER A 262 -13.86 39.59 -25.46
N GLU A 263 -14.30 40.84 -25.24
CA GLU A 263 -15.32 41.47 -26.10
C GLU A 263 -14.83 41.75 -27.54
N ASN A 264 -13.55 41.50 -27.83
CA ASN A 264 -12.91 41.84 -29.12
C ASN A 264 -12.33 40.64 -29.89
N GLY A 265 -12.65 39.40 -29.53
CA GLY A 265 -12.22 38.22 -30.28
C GLY A 265 -10.71 37.90 -30.16
N GLU A 266 -10.06 38.35 -29.10
CA GLU A 266 -8.69 37.94 -28.75
C GLU A 266 -8.70 36.61 -27.97
N GLU A 267 -7.65 35.80 -28.16
CA GLU A 267 -7.47 34.51 -27.49
C GLU A 267 -7.64 34.63 -25.97
N LYS A 268 -8.39 33.69 -25.39
CA LYS A 268 -8.63 33.66 -23.95
C LYS A 268 -7.32 33.37 -23.20
N SER A 269 -7.02 34.19 -22.19
CA SER A 269 -5.80 34.05 -21.37
C SER A 269 -5.74 32.73 -20.60
N PRO A 270 -4.54 32.15 -20.42
CA PRO A 270 -4.38 30.90 -19.70
C PRO A 270 -4.69 31.02 -18.20
N VAL A 271 -5.22 29.96 -17.60
CA VAL A 271 -5.45 29.84 -16.15
C VAL A 271 -4.09 29.78 -15.44
N LEU A 272 -3.94 30.59 -14.39
CA LEU A 272 -2.67 30.73 -13.66
C LEU A 272 -2.83 30.59 -12.14
N PHE A 273 -4.06 30.63 -11.61
CA PHE A 273 -4.31 30.64 -10.17
C PHE A 273 -5.51 29.78 -9.77
N GLU A 274 -5.42 29.23 -8.57
CA GLU A 274 -6.52 28.61 -7.82
C GLU A 274 -6.92 29.48 -6.62
N CYS A 275 -8.21 29.66 -6.37
CA CYS A 275 -8.71 30.36 -5.19
C CYS A 275 -8.60 29.47 -3.95
N GLY A 276 -7.77 29.82 -2.97
CA GLY A 276 -7.64 29.09 -1.71
C GLY A 276 -8.89 29.04 -0.84
N ASN A 277 -9.95 29.81 -1.16
CA ASN A 277 -11.21 29.78 -0.42
C ASN A 277 -12.29 28.89 -1.04
N CYS A 278 -12.31 28.75 -2.37
CA CYS A 278 -13.37 28.00 -3.07
C CYS A 278 -12.88 27.05 -4.16
N GLY A 279 -11.56 26.95 -4.39
CA GLY A 279 -10.95 26.10 -5.41
C GLY A 279 -11.18 26.55 -6.86
N ALA A 280 -11.82 27.71 -7.08
CA ALA A 280 -12.09 28.18 -8.44
C ALA A 280 -10.79 28.58 -9.15
N LEU A 281 -10.67 28.17 -10.41
CA LEU A 281 -9.51 28.46 -11.27
C LEU A 281 -9.72 29.73 -12.10
N TYR A 282 -8.71 30.61 -12.18
CA TYR A 282 -8.79 31.86 -12.95
C TYR A 282 -7.42 32.37 -13.44
N CYS A 283 -7.43 33.27 -14.44
CA CYS A 283 -6.22 33.88 -15.02
C CYS A 283 -5.81 35.18 -14.30
N ASN A 284 -4.65 35.74 -14.67
CA ASN A 284 -4.17 37.04 -14.18
C ASN A 284 -5.18 38.18 -14.42
N ASP A 285 -5.83 38.20 -15.59
CA ASP A 285 -6.78 39.27 -15.96
C ASP A 285 -8.04 39.28 -15.05
N CYS A 286 -8.43 38.12 -14.52
CA CYS A 286 -9.47 38.01 -13.51
C CYS A 286 -8.97 38.30 -12.09
N GLY A 287 -7.66 38.17 -11.85
CA GLY A 287 -7.07 38.18 -10.52
C GLY A 287 -7.03 39.55 -9.86
N GLU A 288 -6.87 40.64 -10.64
CA GLU A 288 -6.73 42.00 -10.06
C GLU A 288 -7.97 42.48 -9.27
N THR A 289 -9.15 41.86 -9.50
CA THR A 289 -10.41 42.24 -8.82
C THR A 289 -10.88 41.25 -7.76
N GLY A 290 -10.18 40.13 -7.56
CA GLY A 290 -10.55 39.03 -6.66
C GLY A 290 -11.23 37.86 -7.38
N CYS A 291 -11.40 36.73 -6.68
CA CYS A 291 -11.96 35.50 -7.23
C CYS A 291 -13.36 35.77 -7.85
N PRO A 292 -13.56 35.50 -9.14
CA PRO A 292 -14.82 35.80 -9.82
C PRO A 292 -15.99 34.92 -9.34
N SER A 293 -15.70 33.79 -8.70
CA SER A 293 -16.70 32.86 -8.17
C SER A 293 -17.23 33.27 -6.78
N CYS A 294 -16.35 33.69 -5.88
CA CYS A 294 -16.71 33.93 -4.47
C CYS A 294 -16.35 35.33 -3.94
N GLY A 295 -15.71 36.18 -4.75
CA GLY A 295 -15.29 37.54 -4.37
C GLY A 295 -14.10 37.60 -3.42
N ALA A 296 -13.42 36.47 -3.14
CA ALA A 296 -12.25 36.46 -2.26
C ALA A 296 -11.11 37.30 -2.85
N SER A 297 -10.38 38.03 -1.99
CA SER A 297 -9.24 38.84 -2.44
C SER A 297 -8.16 37.99 -3.10
N PHE A 298 -7.45 38.56 -4.09
CA PHE A 298 -6.30 37.96 -4.76
C PHE A 298 -5.18 37.51 -3.80
N SER A 299 -5.13 38.03 -2.57
CA SER A 299 -4.22 37.52 -1.55
C SER A 299 -4.44 36.04 -1.19
N HIS A 300 -5.59 35.47 -1.54
CA HIS A 300 -5.93 34.06 -1.38
C HIS A 300 -5.72 33.24 -2.66
N ALA A 301 -5.07 33.82 -3.68
CA ALA A 301 -4.73 33.12 -4.91
C ALA A 301 -3.48 32.27 -4.70
N HIS A 302 -3.54 30.99 -5.07
CA HIS A 302 -2.38 30.11 -5.17
C HIS A 302 -1.99 29.99 -6.65
N PRO A 303 -0.75 30.37 -7.04
CA PRO A 303 -0.28 30.13 -8.40
C PRO A 303 -0.33 28.64 -8.70
N LEU A 304 -0.90 28.29 -9.85
CA LEU A 304 -0.74 26.96 -10.41
C LEU A 304 0.66 26.88 -10.99
N GLU A 305 1.62 26.38 -10.22
CA GLU A 305 2.88 25.95 -10.80
C GLU A 305 2.58 24.74 -11.69
N TYR A 306 2.67 24.94 -13.00
CA TYR A 306 2.65 23.84 -13.96
C TYR A 306 3.96 23.06 -13.78
N SER A 307 4.00 22.13 -12.83
CA SER A 307 5.08 21.15 -12.73
C SER A 307 4.92 20.12 -13.84
N GLY A 308 5.12 20.55 -15.09
CA GLY A 308 5.41 19.68 -16.23
C GLY A 308 6.79 19.02 -16.13
N SER A 309 7.19 18.62 -14.92
CA SER A 309 8.43 17.91 -14.65
C SER A 309 8.18 16.86 -13.58
N SER A 310 8.12 15.61 -14.03
CA SER A 310 8.63 14.49 -13.25
C SER A 310 9.97 14.93 -12.65
N TRP A 311 10.02 15.10 -11.33
CA TRP A 311 11.30 15.13 -10.65
C TRP A 311 11.88 13.71 -10.79
N ASN A 312 12.81 13.55 -11.73
CA ASN A 312 13.62 12.36 -11.91
C ASN A 312 14.92 12.59 -11.15
N PRO A 313 15.17 11.93 -10.00
CA PRO A 313 16.37 12.15 -9.20
C PRO A 313 17.66 11.59 -9.82
N ASN A 314 17.63 11.10 -11.07
CA ASN A 314 18.79 10.54 -11.78
C ASN A 314 19.20 11.33 -13.05
N GLN A 315 19.12 12.65 -13.04
CA GLN A 315 19.82 13.50 -14.03
C GLN A 315 20.69 14.54 -13.33
N ASP A 316 21.80 14.08 -12.76
CA ASP A 316 23.20 14.49 -12.99
C ASP A 316 24.10 13.99 -11.84
#